data_AF-A0A637DK84-F1
#
_entry.id   AF-A0A637DK84-F1
#
_cell.length_a   1.000
_cell.length_b   1.000
_cell.length_c   1.000
_cell.angle_alpha   90.00
_cell.angle_beta   90.00
_cell.angle_gamma   90.00
#
_symmetry.space_group_name_H-M   'P 1'
#
loop_
_entity.id
_entity.type
_entity.pdbx_description
1 polymer ?
#
loop_
_entity_poly.entity_id
_entity_poly.type
_entity_poly.pdbx_seq_one_letter_code
_entity_poly.pdbx_strand_id
1 'polypeptide(L)'
;MHNSVLYWLRAEYRKTDLAQDASPVNLMRGAMQQLARHWQKKFDEMALRLARRFAGDVLKNSDASLSTALRDAGFTVPFRMTAEMNTALQASITENVNLIRSIPQQHLTQVETLVMQSVGRGRDLKTLTDELEQRYGVTRRRAALIARDQNNKATSVMQSARQRSVGITEGIWRHSRAGKTWRPSHVKANGKRFDLSKGMFLDGKWVLPGEEINCKCGWEAVIPGLEKR
;
A
#
# COMPACT_ATOMS: atom_id res chain seq x y z
N MET A 1 -17.22 -0.45 -7.14
CA MET A 1 -16.78 -1.56 -8.02
C MET A 1 -17.59 -2.83 -7.77
N HIS A 2 -17.44 -3.53 -6.65
CA HIS A 2 -18.10 -4.84 -6.40
C HIS A 2 -19.61 -4.87 -6.69
N ASN A 3 -20.39 -3.94 -6.12
CA ASN A 3 -21.84 -3.88 -6.40
C ASN A 3 -22.18 -3.67 -7.88
N SER A 4 -21.33 -2.93 -8.61
CA SER A 4 -21.48 -2.75 -10.06
C SER A 4 -21.16 -4.05 -10.80
N VAL A 5 -20.14 -4.80 -10.36
CA VAL A 5 -19.82 -6.12 -10.91
C VAL A 5 -20.99 -7.08 -10.74
N LEU A 6 -21.56 -7.18 -9.53
CA LEU A 6 -22.73 -8.01 -9.27
C LEU A 6 -23.95 -7.60 -10.11
N TYR A 7 -24.19 -6.30 -10.23
CA TYR A 7 -25.28 -5.78 -11.06
C TYR A 7 -25.14 -6.20 -12.53
N TRP A 8 -23.97 -5.95 -13.12
CA TRP A 8 -23.70 -6.28 -14.54
C TRP A 8 -23.73 -7.77 -14.80
N LEU A 9 -23.19 -8.59 -13.89
CA LEU A 9 -23.28 -10.05 -14.00
C LEU A 9 -24.72 -10.53 -14.02
N ARG A 10 -25.54 -10.11 -13.05
CA ARG A 10 -26.97 -10.49 -13.02
C ARG A 10 -27.71 -10.07 -14.28
N ALA A 11 -27.43 -8.87 -14.80
CA ALA A 11 -28.02 -8.40 -16.04
C ALA A 11 -27.63 -9.28 -17.24
N GLU A 12 -26.38 -9.71 -17.33
CA GLU A 12 -25.88 -10.54 -18.43
C GLU A 12 -26.39 -11.98 -18.36
N TYR A 13 -26.58 -12.53 -17.14
CA TYR A 13 -27.16 -13.85 -16.94
C TYR A 13 -28.62 -13.90 -17.41
N ARG A 14 -29.40 -12.84 -17.13
CA ARG A 14 -30.78 -12.73 -17.64
C ARG A 14 -30.87 -12.70 -19.17
N LYS A 15 -29.89 -12.09 -19.85
CA LYS A 15 -29.84 -12.05 -21.32
C LYS A 15 -29.45 -13.40 -21.93
N THR A 16 -28.57 -14.15 -21.27
CA THR A 16 -28.12 -15.48 -21.74
C THR A 16 -29.15 -16.58 -21.54
N ASP A 17 -30.18 -16.38 -20.70
CA ASP A 17 -31.38 -17.21 -20.68
C ASP A 17 -32.30 -16.96 -21.88
N LEU A 18 -32.17 -15.81 -22.56
CA LEU A 18 -33.02 -15.38 -23.67
C LEU A 18 -32.39 -15.55 -25.06
N ALA A 19 -31.07 -15.73 -25.15
CA ALA A 19 -30.33 -15.83 -26.42
C ALA A 19 -30.01 -17.29 -26.76
N GLN A 20 -30.61 -17.84 -27.83
CA GLN A 20 -30.39 -19.24 -28.26
C GLN A 20 -29.17 -19.44 -29.17
N ASP A 21 -28.66 -18.39 -29.82
CA ASP A 21 -27.67 -18.53 -30.91
C ASP A 21 -26.22 -18.20 -30.50
N ALA A 22 -25.99 -17.67 -29.30
CA ALA A 22 -24.66 -17.24 -28.83
C ALA A 22 -24.15 -18.11 -27.69
N SER A 23 -22.88 -18.55 -27.77
CA SER A 23 -22.22 -19.27 -26.68
C SER A 23 -22.25 -18.42 -25.39
N PRO A 24 -22.93 -18.87 -24.32
CA PRO A 24 -23.06 -18.10 -23.08
C PRO A 24 -21.72 -17.74 -22.46
N VAL A 25 -20.72 -18.59 -22.66
CA VAL A 25 -19.32 -18.39 -22.25
C VAL A 25 -18.71 -17.15 -22.92
N ASN A 26 -18.89 -17.01 -24.24
CA ASN A 26 -18.29 -15.91 -24.99
C ASN A 26 -18.95 -14.57 -24.66
N LEU A 27 -20.28 -14.57 -24.47
CA LEU A 27 -21.02 -13.38 -24.02
C LEU A 27 -20.54 -12.92 -22.64
N MET A 28 -20.46 -13.84 -21.67
CA MET A 28 -20.00 -13.54 -20.32
C MET A 28 -18.57 -13.02 -20.30
N ARG A 29 -17.67 -13.64 -21.08
CA ARG A 29 -16.29 -13.18 -21.23
C ARG A 29 -16.23 -11.76 -21.80
N GLY A 30 -16.99 -11.47 -22.85
CA GLY A 30 -17.05 -10.14 -23.46
C GLY A 30 -17.52 -9.06 -22.48
N ALA A 31 -18.60 -9.33 -21.74
CA ALA A 31 -19.12 -8.43 -20.72
C ALA A 31 -18.11 -8.20 -19.58
N MET A 32 -17.46 -9.27 -19.11
CA MET A 32 -16.42 -9.18 -18.07
C MET A 32 -15.21 -8.34 -18.52
N GLN A 33 -14.76 -8.51 -19.77
CA GLN A 33 -13.68 -7.72 -20.32
C GLN A 33 -14.03 -6.24 -20.45
N GLN A 34 -15.26 -5.89 -20.87
CA GLN A 34 -15.72 -4.51 -20.93
C GLN A 34 -15.74 -3.87 -19.54
N LEU A 35 -16.29 -4.59 -18.56
CA LEU A 35 -16.35 -4.16 -17.17
C LEU A 35 -14.95 -3.99 -16.57
N ALA A 36 -14.04 -4.92 -16.86
CA ALA A 36 -12.66 -4.84 -16.40
C ALA A 36 -11.95 -3.61 -16.97
N ARG A 37 -12.08 -3.34 -18.28
CA ARG A 37 -11.54 -2.13 -18.91
C ARG A 37 -12.09 -0.85 -18.29
N HIS A 38 -13.40 -0.81 -18.02
CA HIS A 38 -14.04 0.35 -17.40
C HIS A 38 -13.45 0.67 -16.03
N TRP A 39 -13.39 -0.33 -15.14
CA TRP A 39 -12.86 -0.15 -13.80
C TRP A 39 -11.35 0.08 -13.79
N GLN A 40 -10.60 -0.62 -14.65
CA GLN A 40 -9.15 -0.43 -14.76
C GLN A 40 -8.83 1.03 -15.10
N LYS A 41 -9.49 1.60 -16.11
CA LYS A 41 -9.32 3.01 -16.49
C LYS A 41 -9.61 3.97 -15.33
N LYS A 42 -10.71 3.75 -14.59
CA LYS A 42 -11.07 4.58 -13.43
C LYS A 42 -10.00 4.51 -12.34
N PHE A 43 -9.47 3.34 -12.04
CA PHE A 43 -8.40 3.19 -11.06
C PHE A 43 -7.09 3.80 -11.55
N ASP A 44 -6.75 3.69 -12.84
CA ASP A 44 -5.56 4.30 -13.42
C ASP A 44 -5.59 5.82 -13.31
N GLU A 45 -6.73 6.45 -13.60
CA GLU A 45 -6.97 7.90 -13.45
C GLU A 45 -6.82 8.35 -11.98
N MET A 46 -7.34 7.56 -11.03
CA MET A 46 -7.30 7.92 -9.61
C MET A 46 -5.96 7.62 -8.93
N ALA A 47 -5.25 6.57 -9.37
CA ALA A 47 -4.05 6.07 -8.70
C ALA A 47 -2.99 7.15 -8.57
N LEU A 48 -2.70 7.86 -9.67
CA LEU A 48 -1.68 8.92 -9.67
C LEU A 48 -2.05 10.07 -8.74
N ARG A 49 -3.31 10.50 -8.74
CA ARG A 49 -3.79 11.59 -7.89
C ARG A 49 -3.73 11.21 -6.41
N LEU A 50 -4.18 10.01 -6.06
CA LEU A 50 -4.15 9.51 -4.68
C LEU A 50 -2.72 9.32 -4.19
N ALA A 51 -1.85 8.73 -5.01
CA ALA A 51 -0.45 8.53 -4.67
C ALA A 51 0.31 9.85 -4.45
N ARG A 52 0.10 10.85 -5.32
CA ARG A 52 0.70 12.19 -5.16
C ARG A 52 0.25 12.88 -3.89
N ARG A 53 -1.06 12.86 -3.60
CA ARG A 53 -1.60 13.45 -2.36
C ARG A 53 -1.00 12.76 -1.14
N PHE A 54 -1.08 11.42 -1.11
CA PHE A 54 -0.54 10.62 -0.02
C PHE A 54 0.95 10.92 0.24
N ALA A 55 1.79 10.87 -0.80
CA ALA A 55 3.22 11.08 -0.62
C ALA A 55 3.56 12.52 -0.20
N GLY A 56 2.80 13.50 -0.69
CA GLY A 56 2.91 14.90 -0.23
C GLY A 56 2.49 15.09 1.23
N ASP A 57 1.44 14.41 1.68
CA ASP A 57 0.97 14.46 3.07
C ASP A 57 2.00 13.82 4.01
N VAL A 58 2.59 12.68 3.62
CA VAL A 58 3.68 12.02 4.38
C VAL A 58 4.90 12.93 4.50
N LEU A 59 5.30 13.60 3.41
CA LEU A 59 6.41 14.54 3.42
C LEU A 59 6.15 15.71 4.39
N LYS A 60 4.97 16.35 4.30
CA LYS A 60 4.57 17.42 5.23
C LYS A 60 4.59 16.98 6.68
N ASN A 61 4.10 15.78 6.97
CA ASN A 61 4.10 15.23 8.33
C ASN A 61 5.52 14.94 8.83
N SER A 62 6.41 14.46 7.96
CA SER A 62 7.82 14.23 8.28
C SER A 62 8.52 15.55 8.63
N ASP A 63 8.24 16.60 7.87
CA ASP A 63 8.73 17.96 8.13
C ASP A 63 8.18 18.51 9.45
N ALA A 64 6.88 18.40 9.71
CA ALA A 64 6.30 18.87 10.95
C ALA A 64 6.88 18.14 12.18
N SER A 65 7.05 16.82 12.08
CA SER A 65 7.59 15.99 13.15
C SER A 65 9.04 16.35 13.48
N LEU A 66 9.92 16.45 12.47
CA LEU A 66 11.32 16.79 12.73
C LEU A 66 11.47 18.25 13.19
N SER A 67 10.70 19.18 12.62
CA SER A 67 10.73 20.59 13.02
C SER A 67 10.37 20.74 14.50
N THR A 68 9.35 20.01 14.98
CA THR A 68 8.97 19.98 16.39
C THR A 68 10.10 19.44 17.25
N ALA A 69 10.67 18.29 16.89
CA ALA A 69 11.77 17.68 17.64
C ALA A 69 13.02 18.58 17.73
N LEU A 70 13.36 19.27 16.64
CA LEU A 70 14.48 20.23 16.62
C LEU A 70 14.19 21.45 17.50
N ARG A 71 12.96 21.99 17.46
CA ARG A 71 12.57 23.13 18.31
C ARG A 71 12.62 22.79 19.78
N ASP A 72 12.13 21.61 20.16
CA ASP A 72 12.18 21.11 21.54
C ASP A 72 13.64 20.95 22.02
N ALA A 73 14.54 20.68 21.08
CA ALA A 73 15.98 20.61 21.29
C ALA A 73 16.70 21.99 21.22
N GLY A 74 15.97 23.09 21.03
CA GLY A 74 16.52 24.44 20.97
C GLY A 74 17.05 24.88 19.59
N PHE A 75 16.79 24.11 18.54
CA PHE A 75 17.23 24.39 17.17
C PHE A 75 16.08 24.83 16.27
N THR A 76 16.36 25.75 15.34
CA THR A 76 15.46 26.06 14.23
C THR A 76 16.22 25.90 12.93
N VAL A 77 15.78 24.95 12.09
CA VAL A 77 16.41 24.65 10.80
C VAL A 77 15.39 24.87 9.67
N PRO A 78 15.69 25.70 8.66
CA PRO A 78 14.82 25.84 7.51
C PRO A 78 14.89 24.59 6.64
N PHE A 79 13.73 23.96 6.41
CA PHE A 79 13.66 22.77 5.56
C PHE A 79 13.53 23.15 4.09
N ARG A 80 14.37 22.51 3.26
CA ARG A 80 14.33 22.63 1.80
C ARG A 80 14.15 21.24 1.20
N MET A 81 13.52 21.19 0.03
CA MET A 81 13.42 19.95 -0.73
C MET A 81 14.79 19.64 -1.35
N THR A 82 15.40 18.51 -0.98
CA THR A 82 16.67 18.06 -1.58
C THR A 82 16.42 17.11 -2.75
N ALA A 83 17.45 16.88 -3.56
CA ALA A 83 17.38 15.91 -4.65
C ALA A 83 17.02 14.50 -4.15
N GLU A 84 17.63 14.08 -3.04
CA GLU A 84 17.32 12.81 -2.39
C GLU A 84 15.87 12.70 -1.92
N MET A 85 15.34 13.75 -1.30
CA MET A 85 13.94 13.76 -0.87
C MET A 85 12.98 13.70 -2.04
N ASN A 86 13.31 14.37 -3.16
CA ASN A 86 12.52 14.27 -4.37
C ASN A 86 12.56 12.84 -4.95
N THR A 87 13.72 12.19 -4.94
CA THR A 87 13.83 10.78 -5.36
C THR A 87 12.98 9.87 -4.48
N ALA A 88 13.04 10.00 -3.16
CA ALA A 88 12.18 9.29 -2.21
C ALA A 88 10.68 9.51 -2.47
N LEU A 89 10.30 10.75 -2.79
CA LEU A 89 8.93 11.12 -3.15
C LEU A 89 8.45 10.46 -4.42
N GLN A 90 9.22 10.53 -5.50
CA GLN A 90 8.84 9.92 -6.77
C GLN A 90 8.82 8.38 -6.68
N ALA A 91 9.75 7.78 -5.93
CA ALA A 91 9.74 6.33 -5.69
C ALA A 91 8.47 5.90 -4.94
N SER A 92 8.11 6.62 -3.87
CA SER A 92 6.90 6.35 -3.09
C SER A 92 5.62 6.53 -3.93
N ILE A 93 5.56 7.55 -4.78
CA ILE A 93 4.43 7.74 -5.71
C ILE A 93 4.33 6.56 -6.67
N THR A 94 5.44 6.13 -7.25
CA THR A 94 5.49 5.03 -8.23
C THR A 94 5.05 3.70 -7.63
N GLU A 95 5.57 3.34 -6.45
CA GLU A 95 5.17 2.12 -5.74
C GLU A 95 3.66 2.14 -5.42
N ASN A 96 3.15 3.27 -4.90
CA ASN A 96 1.74 3.43 -4.59
C ASN A 96 0.84 3.32 -5.82
N VAL A 97 1.22 3.94 -6.94
CA VAL A 97 0.46 3.82 -8.20
C VAL A 97 0.35 2.35 -8.60
N ASN A 98 1.47 1.62 -8.59
CA ASN A 98 1.48 0.21 -8.97
C ASN A 98 0.62 -0.65 -8.03
N LEU A 99 0.68 -0.39 -6.72
CA LEU A 99 -0.12 -1.12 -5.74
C LEU A 99 -1.62 -0.80 -5.86
N ILE A 100 -1.99 0.46 -6.05
CA ILE A 100 -3.40 0.85 -6.26
C ILE A 100 -3.94 0.18 -7.53
N ARG A 101 -3.17 0.17 -8.63
CA ARG A 101 -3.54 -0.49 -9.88
C ARG A 101 -3.69 -2.00 -9.75
N SER A 102 -2.88 -2.63 -8.90
CA SER A 102 -2.95 -4.09 -8.69
C SER A 102 -4.24 -4.56 -8.01
N ILE A 103 -4.93 -3.69 -7.26
CA ILE A 103 -6.17 -4.05 -6.53
C ILE A 103 -7.30 -4.44 -7.48
N PRO A 104 -7.74 -3.59 -8.43
CA PRO A 104 -8.79 -3.96 -9.38
C PRO A 104 -8.34 -5.09 -10.30
N GLN A 105 -7.08 -5.10 -10.77
CA GLN A 105 -6.57 -6.14 -11.66
C GLN A 105 -6.75 -7.53 -11.04
N GLN A 106 -6.22 -7.73 -9.83
CA GLN A 106 -6.31 -9.03 -9.16
C GLN A 106 -7.77 -9.40 -8.83
N HIS A 107 -8.60 -8.44 -8.42
CA HIS A 107 -10.00 -8.70 -8.13
C HIS A 107 -10.77 -9.13 -9.39
N LEU A 108 -10.63 -8.40 -10.49
CA LEU A 108 -11.35 -8.65 -11.74
C LEU A 108 -10.94 -9.99 -12.36
N THR A 109 -9.65 -10.36 -12.33
CA THR A 109 -9.19 -11.70 -12.76
C THR A 109 -9.83 -12.82 -11.93
N GLN A 110 -9.96 -12.63 -10.62
CA GLN A 110 -10.62 -13.61 -9.75
C GLN A 110 -12.12 -13.71 -10.08
N VAL A 111 -12.80 -12.58 -10.26
CA VAL A 111 -14.22 -12.55 -10.66
C VAL A 111 -14.43 -13.28 -11.98
N GLU A 112 -13.62 -12.99 -13.01
CA GLU A 112 -13.70 -13.65 -14.32
C GLU A 112 -13.57 -15.18 -14.18
N THR A 113 -12.63 -15.65 -13.36
CA THR A 113 -12.43 -17.08 -13.09
C THR A 113 -13.69 -17.72 -12.48
N LEU A 114 -14.28 -17.10 -11.46
CA LEU A 114 -15.48 -17.62 -10.79
C LEU A 114 -16.69 -17.64 -11.74
N VAL A 115 -16.85 -16.58 -12.53
CA VAL A 115 -17.93 -16.50 -13.54
C VAL A 115 -17.78 -17.63 -14.55
N MET A 116 -16.56 -17.88 -15.04
CA MET A 116 -16.31 -18.96 -15.99
C MET A 116 -16.59 -20.35 -15.41
N GLN A 117 -16.22 -20.56 -14.14
CA GLN A 117 -16.53 -21.80 -13.43
C GLN A 117 -18.04 -21.99 -13.24
N SER A 118 -18.77 -20.93 -12.86
CA SER A 118 -20.22 -20.95 -12.73
C SER A 118 -20.92 -21.31 -14.04
N VAL A 119 -20.51 -20.70 -15.16
CA VAL A 119 -21.07 -21.03 -16.49
C VAL A 119 -20.83 -22.51 -16.82
N GLY A 120 -19.63 -23.03 -16.57
CA GLY A 120 -19.31 -24.45 -16.79
C GLY A 120 -20.10 -25.42 -15.91
N ARG A 121 -20.53 -24.99 -14.72
CA ARG A 121 -21.35 -25.78 -13.77
C ARG A 121 -22.86 -25.63 -13.99
N GLY A 122 -23.30 -25.06 -15.12
CA GLY A 122 -24.73 -24.89 -15.39
C GLY A 122 -25.37 -23.67 -14.73
N ARG A 123 -24.61 -22.58 -14.55
CA ARG A 123 -25.09 -21.28 -14.07
C ARG A 123 -25.58 -21.28 -12.62
N ASP A 124 -24.82 -21.92 -11.72
CA ASP A 124 -25.09 -21.85 -10.27
C ASP A 124 -24.83 -20.44 -9.70
N LEU A 125 -25.85 -19.58 -9.81
CA LEU A 125 -25.79 -18.18 -9.40
C LEU A 125 -25.67 -17.97 -7.90
N LYS A 126 -26.18 -18.93 -7.10
CA LYS A 126 -26.11 -18.83 -5.64
C LYS A 126 -24.66 -19.00 -5.20
N THR A 127 -24.04 -20.11 -5.60
CA THR A 127 -22.63 -20.39 -5.28
C THR A 127 -21.72 -19.29 -5.83
N LEU A 128 -21.96 -18.82 -7.06
CA LEU A 128 -21.20 -17.70 -7.62
C LEU A 128 -21.30 -16.44 -6.76
N THR A 129 -22.51 -16.08 -6.31
CA THR A 129 -22.71 -14.88 -5.47
C THR A 129 -21.95 -14.99 -4.15
N ASP A 130 -22.03 -16.15 -3.49
CA ASP A 130 -21.34 -16.41 -2.22
C ASP A 130 -19.81 -16.34 -2.38
N GLU A 131 -19.26 -16.94 -3.45
CA GLU A 131 -17.83 -16.88 -3.76
C GLU A 131 -17.37 -15.44 -4.07
N LEU A 132 -18.16 -14.66 -4.81
CA LEU A 132 -17.86 -13.26 -5.13
C LEU A 132 -17.80 -12.38 -3.86
N GLU A 133 -18.74 -12.54 -2.93
CA GLU A 133 -18.72 -11.84 -1.64
C GLU A 133 -17.47 -12.19 -0.82
N GLN A 134 -17.11 -13.48 -0.78
CA GLN A 134 -15.89 -13.91 -0.10
C GLN A 134 -14.64 -13.28 -0.72
N ARG A 135 -14.52 -13.27 -2.05
CA ARG A 135 -13.39 -12.63 -2.75
C ARG A 135 -13.34 -11.14 -2.50
N TYR A 136 -14.48 -10.45 -2.49
CA TYR A 136 -14.54 -9.04 -2.14
C TYR A 136 -13.99 -8.78 -0.73
N GLY A 137 -14.34 -9.62 0.25
CA GLY A 137 -13.78 -9.56 1.60
C GLY A 137 -12.25 -9.73 1.64
N VAL A 138 -11.68 -10.57 0.78
CA VAL A 138 -10.21 -10.70 0.62
C VAL A 138 -9.61 -9.44 0.00
N THR A 139 -10.20 -8.93 -1.08
CA THR A 139 -9.75 -7.68 -1.75
C THR A 139 -9.75 -6.49 -0.79
N ARG A 140 -10.81 -6.35 0.03
CA ARG A 140 -10.91 -5.29 1.05
C ARG A 140 -9.79 -5.38 2.08
N ARG A 141 -9.51 -6.59 2.60
CA ARG A 141 -8.42 -6.81 3.57
C ARG A 141 -7.05 -6.51 2.96
N ARG A 142 -6.83 -6.90 1.70
CA ARG A 142 -5.61 -6.59 0.95
C ARG A 142 -5.41 -5.08 0.79
N ALA A 143 -6.45 -4.36 0.37
CA ALA A 143 -6.39 -2.90 0.23
C ALA A 143 -6.04 -2.22 1.57
N ALA A 144 -6.64 -2.66 2.68
CA ALA A 144 -6.34 -2.15 4.01
C ALA A 144 -4.92 -2.51 4.50
N LEU A 145 -4.37 -3.65 4.08
CA LEU A 145 -2.98 -4.00 4.35
C LEU A 145 -2.02 -3.09 3.58
N ILE A 146 -2.26 -2.93 2.27
CA ILE A 146 -1.46 -2.04 1.39
C ILE A 146 -1.44 -0.62 1.95
N ALA A 147 -2.60 -0.06 2.33
CA ALA A 147 -2.67 1.30 2.85
C ALA A 147 -1.82 1.49 4.11
N ARG A 148 -1.87 0.55 5.06
CA ARG A 148 -1.07 0.62 6.29
C ARG A 148 0.42 0.39 6.04
N ASP A 149 0.75 -0.57 5.19
CA ASP A 149 2.12 -0.88 4.79
C ASP A 149 2.79 0.33 4.14
N GLN A 150 2.14 0.90 3.14
CA GLN A 150 2.68 2.03 2.39
C GLN A 150 2.75 3.30 3.24
N ASN A 151 1.81 3.52 4.17
CA ASN A 151 1.91 4.58 5.16
C ASN A 151 3.22 4.50 5.97
N ASN A 152 3.54 3.31 6.49
CA ASN A 152 4.72 3.12 7.33
C ASN A 152 6.01 3.21 6.51
N LYS A 153 6.08 2.57 5.35
CA LYS A 153 7.23 2.63 4.44
C LYS A 153 7.53 4.05 3.98
N ALA A 154 6.53 4.75 3.44
CA ALA A 154 6.73 6.12 2.95
C ALA A 154 7.17 7.04 4.09
N THR A 155 6.58 6.90 5.28
CA THR A 155 7.01 7.68 6.46
C THR A 155 8.47 7.39 6.80
N SER A 156 8.87 6.12 6.79
CA SER A 156 10.22 5.69 7.13
C SER A 156 11.27 6.28 6.16
N VAL A 157 11.01 6.13 4.86
CA VAL A 157 11.89 6.64 3.81
C VAL A 157 11.97 8.18 3.85
N MET A 158 10.83 8.86 4.01
CA MET A 158 10.77 10.33 4.05
C MET A 158 11.43 10.93 5.28
N GLN A 159 11.18 10.36 6.46
CA GLN A 159 11.81 10.82 7.69
C GLN A 159 13.33 10.60 7.64
N SER A 160 13.80 9.45 7.14
CA SER A 160 15.25 9.23 6.95
C SER A 160 15.84 10.27 6.01
N ALA A 161 15.26 10.48 4.83
CA ALA A 161 15.76 11.45 3.87
C ALA A 161 15.76 12.89 4.44
N ARG A 162 14.71 13.26 5.17
CA ARG A 162 14.61 14.57 5.84
C ARG A 162 15.65 14.73 6.94
N GLN A 163 15.84 13.74 7.81
CA GLN A 163 16.84 13.79 8.87
C GLN A 163 18.27 13.91 8.29
N ARG A 164 18.57 13.13 7.24
CA ARG A 164 19.86 13.21 6.55
C ARG A 164 20.08 14.55 5.85
N SER A 165 19.00 15.17 5.35
CA SER A 165 19.08 16.52 4.77
C SER A 165 19.55 17.61 5.74
N VAL A 166 19.44 17.37 7.06
CA VAL A 166 19.90 18.28 8.11
C VAL A 166 21.11 17.74 8.89
N GLY A 167 21.81 16.73 8.33
CA GLY A 167 23.05 16.21 8.89
C GLY A 167 22.89 15.12 9.96
N ILE A 168 21.67 14.65 10.23
CA ILE A 168 21.44 13.51 11.13
C ILE A 168 21.71 12.24 10.34
N THR A 169 22.71 11.46 10.77
CA THR A 169 23.16 10.24 10.07
C THR A 169 22.69 8.96 10.73
N GLU A 170 22.35 8.98 12.02
CA GLU A 170 22.04 7.79 12.79
C GLU A 170 20.71 7.89 13.53
N GLY A 171 20.11 6.73 13.79
CA GLY A 171 18.91 6.58 14.61
C GLY A 171 19.08 5.45 15.62
N ILE A 172 18.32 5.51 16.72
CA ILE A 172 18.17 4.41 17.66
C ILE A 172 16.87 3.69 17.35
N TRP A 173 16.94 2.41 17.03
CA TRP A 173 15.77 1.61 16.69
C TRP A 173 14.79 1.53 17.86
N ARG A 174 13.52 1.83 17.63
CA ARG A 174 12.43 1.73 18.62
C ARG A 174 11.41 0.71 18.17
N HIS A 175 11.39 -0.43 18.85
CA HIS A 175 10.44 -1.50 18.60
C HIS A 175 9.03 -1.10 19.06
N SER A 176 8.04 -1.24 18.18
CA SER A 176 6.65 -0.98 18.52
C SER A 176 5.97 -2.24 19.07
N ARG A 177 5.41 -2.10 20.27
CA ARG A 177 4.61 -3.14 20.94
C ARG A 177 3.15 -3.18 20.46
N ALA A 178 2.77 -2.38 19.47
CA ALA A 178 1.39 -2.23 19.00
C ALA A 178 0.90 -3.38 18.08
N GLY A 179 1.66 -4.48 17.95
CA GLY A 179 1.32 -5.64 17.13
C GLY A 179 0.96 -6.89 17.96
N LYS A 180 0.14 -7.78 17.41
CA LYS A 180 -0.16 -9.09 18.03
C LYS A 180 1.00 -10.08 17.94
N THR A 181 1.78 -10.00 16.88
CA THR A 181 2.96 -10.84 16.63
C THR A 181 4.17 -9.95 16.38
N TRP A 182 5.32 -10.33 16.94
CA TRP A 182 6.56 -9.56 16.86
C TRP A 182 7.64 -10.38 16.16
N ARG A 183 8.49 -9.71 15.38
CA ARG A 183 9.70 -10.32 14.80
C ARG A 183 10.80 -10.30 15.85
N PRO A 184 11.37 -11.47 16.24
CA PRO A 184 12.42 -11.51 17.26
C PRO A 184 13.63 -10.63 16.94
N SER A 185 13.99 -10.53 15.65
CA SER A 185 15.04 -9.64 15.14
C SER A 185 14.76 -8.17 15.47
N HIS A 186 13.54 -7.70 15.25
CA HIS A 186 13.13 -6.31 15.53
C HIS A 186 13.06 -6.01 17.03
N VAL A 187 12.70 -7.00 17.85
CA VAL A 187 12.74 -6.87 19.32
C VAL A 187 14.20 -6.74 19.78
N LYS A 188 15.10 -7.58 19.25
CA LYS A 188 16.54 -7.51 19.53
C LYS A 188 17.22 -6.25 19.00
N ALA A 189 16.65 -5.62 17.98
CA ALA A 189 17.12 -4.35 17.43
C ALA A 189 16.80 -3.17 18.35
N ASN A 190 15.78 -3.28 19.21
CA ASN A 190 15.36 -2.18 20.07
C ASN A 190 16.50 -1.60 20.91
N GLY A 191 16.67 -0.28 20.85
CA GLY A 191 17.73 0.45 21.55
C GLY A 191 19.08 0.45 20.84
N LYS A 192 19.25 -0.24 19.70
CA LYS A 192 20.50 -0.25 18.94
C LYS A 192 20.56 0.90 17.94
N ARG A 193 21.75 1.47 17.78
CA ARG A 193 22.04 2.47 16.74
C ARG A 193 22.08 1.82 15.36
N PHE A 194 21.66 2.57 14.35
CA PHE A 194 21.76 2.20 12.94
C PHE A 194 21.95 3.45 12.07
N ASP A 195 22.47 3.23 10.86
CA ASP A 195 22.69 4.27 9.86
C ASP A 195 21.37 4.57 9.12
N LEU A 196 20.95 5.83 9.06
CA LEU A 196 19.70 6.23 8.39
C LEU A 196 19.74 6.06 6.87
N SER A 197 20.92 6.09 6.25
CA SER A 197 21.09 5.92 4.80
C SER A 197 20.94 4.45 4.37
N LYS A 198 21.23 3.52 5.29
CA LYS A 198 21.29 2.08 4.99
C LYS A 198 20.25 1.26 5.74
N GLY A 199 19.88 1.65 6.94
CA GLY A 199 19.09 0.87 7.88
C GLY A 199 19.92 -0.08 8.74
N MET A 200 19.25 -1.04 9.36
CA MET A 200 19.88 -2.10 10.15
C MET A 200 19.80 -3.43 9.40
N PHE A 201 20.87 -4.23 9.45
CA PHE A 201 20.87 -5.57 8.87
C PHE A 201 20.10 -6.54 9.77
N LEU A 202 18.90 -6.94 9.33
CA LEU A 202 18.01 -7.86 10.04
C LEU A 202 17.50 -8.90 9.05
N ASP A 203 17.45 -10.16 9.47
CA ASP A 203 16.86 -11.26 8.70
C ASP A 203 17.37 -11.35 7.25
N GLY A 204 18.67 -11.11 7.05
CA GLY A 204 19.34 -11.21 5.74
C GLY A 204 19.25 -9.97 4.85
N LYS A 205 18.69 -8.85 5.34
CA LYS A 205 18.52 -7.63 4.55
C LYS A 205 18.71 -6.36 5.36
N TRP A 206 19.06 -5.28 4.67
CA TRP A 206 19.11 -3.93 5.25
C TRP A 206 17.71 -3.30 5.20
N VAL A 207 17.21 -2.89 6.36
CA VAL A 207 15.85 -2.32 6.49
C VAL A 207 15.84 -1.14 7.45
N LEU A 208 15.04 -0.12 7.12
CA LEU A 208 14.64 0.89 8.10
C LEU A 208 13.50 0.38 8.99
N PRO A 209 13.39 0.85 10.24
CA PRO A 209 12.22 0.60 11.05
C PRO A 209 10.97 1.10 10.31
N GLY A 210 9.96 0.23 10.18
CA GLY A 210 8.70 0.56 9.49
C GLY A 210 8.63 0.16 8.02
N GLU A 211 9.74 -0.24 7.39
CA GLU A 211 9.75 -0.63 5.96
C GLU A 211 9.23 -2.03 5.68
N GLU A 212 9.39 -2.96 6.61
CA GLU A 212 8.89 -4.31 6.39
C GLU A 212 7.37 -4.37 6.48
N ILE A 213 6.77 -5.36 5.79
CA ILE A 213 5.33 -5.52 5.77
C ILE A 213 4.70 -5.54 7.16
N ASN A 214 3.72 -4.66 7.38
CA ASN A 214 2.99 -4.53 8.64
C ASN A 214 3.89 -4.20 9.86
N CYS A 215 5.13 -3.74 9.64
CA CYS A 215 6.02 -3.28 10.68
C CYS A 215 5.55 -1.92 11.20
N LYS A 216 5.54 -1.76 12.52
CA LYS A 216 5.16 -0.51 13.20
C LYS A 216 6.32 0.12 13.96
N CYS A 217 7.53 -0.44 13.82
CA CYS A 217 8.71 0.10 14.49
C CYS A 217 9.02 1.49 13.94
N GLY A 218 9.66 2.31 14.77
CA GLY A 218 10.18 3.62 14.39
C GLY A 218 11.60 3.78 14.92
N TRP A 219 12.06 5.01 15.02
CA TRP A 219 13.33 5.32 15.66
C TRP A 219 13.30 6.67 16.32
N GLU A 220 14.29 6.88 17.18
CA GLU A 220 14.66 8.17 17.72
C GLU A 220 15.90 8.66 16.96
N ALA A 221 15.86 9.88 16.43
CA ALA A 221 17.00 10.45 15.71
C ALA A 221 18.15 10.74 16.69
N VAL A 222 19.38 10.38 16.31
CA VAL A 222 20.56 10.75 17.09
C VAL A 222 21.02 12.14 16.61
N ILE A 223 20.73 13.16 17.40
CA ILE A 223 21.11 14.54 17.08
C ILE A 223 22.57 14.77 17.52
N PRO A 224 23.49 15.07 16.59
CA PRO A 224 24.88 15.35 16.94
C PRO A 224 24.97 16.48 17.96
N GLY A 225 25.70 16.26 19.07
CA GLY A 225 25.87 17.24 20.15
C GLY A 225 24.79 17.23 21.23
N LEU A 226 23.70 16.47 21.07
CA LEU A 226 22.66 16.27 22.09
C LEU A 226 22.47 14.79 22.47
N GLU A 227 23.46 13.96 22.19
CA GLU A 227 23.42 12.55 22.59
C GLU A 227 23.34 12.47 24.13
N LYS A 228 22.28 11.85 24.65
CA LYS A 228 22.19 11.53 26.08
C LYS A 228 23.32 10.54 26.39
N ARG A 229 24.30 11.00 27.17
CA ARG A 229 25.36 10.15 27.73
C ARG A 229 24.77 9.06 28.61
#